data_AF-A0A235B1I9-F1
#
_entry.id   AF-A0A235B1I9-F1
#
_cell.length_a   1.000
_cell.length_b   1.000
_cell.length_c   1.000
_cell.angle_alpha   90.00
_cell.angle_beta   90.00
_cell.angle_gamma   90.00
#
_symmetry.space_group_name_H-M   'P 1'
#
loop_
_entity.id
_entity.type
_entity.pdbx_description
1 polymer ?
#
loop_
_entity_poly.entity_id
_entity_poly.type
_entity_poly.pdbx_seq_one_letter_code
_entity_poly.pdbx_strand_id
1 'polypeptide(L)'
;MGGEKMDTKTWYGRKGSRPLTVSSEFLEAVDFFFSDLLHEKSVTKAEIKLMGYLIRKSFKLGEEGEKLVRIAATDWVREAGLNKGEVDKTLAKCEEKGWIAVDSTTKPVTLRLRMEGIRST
;
A
#
# COMPACT_ATOMS: atom_id res chain seq x y z
N MET A 1 -14.19 -9.18 28.58
CA MET A 1 -13.36 -8.74 27.43
C MET A 1 -13.84 -9.49 26.21
N GLY A 2 -14.70 -8.87 25.40
CA GLY A 2 -15.11 -9.45 24.13
C GLY A 2 -14.00 -9.21 23.13
N GLY A 3 -13.33 -10.28 22.68
CA GLY A 3 -12.41 -10.19 21.56
C GLY A 3 -13.20 -9.75 20.33
N GLU A 4 -12.84 -8.60 19.77
CA GLU A 4 -13.34 -8.17 18.47
C GLU A 4 -13.12 -9.31 17.47
N LYS A 5 -14.20 -9.91 16.98
CA LYS A 5 -14.10 -10.90 15.91
C LYS A 5 -13.69 -10.16 14.66
N MET A 6 -12.42 -10.31 14.29
CA MET A 6 -11.83 -9.73 13.10
C MET A 6 -12.50 -10.28 11.83
N ASP A 7 -12.95 -9.37 10.96
CA ASP A 7 -13.52 -9.72 9.65
C ASP A 7 -12.38 -10.09 8.69
N THR A 8 -12.18 -11.39 8.51
CA THR A 8 -11.15 -11.95 7.62
C THR A 8 -11.82 -12.66 6.45
N LYS A 9 -11.23 -12.52 5.27
CA LYS A 9 -11.72 -13.12 4.03
C LYS A 9 -10.64 -14.00 3.41
N THR A 10 -11.07 -15.04 2.70
CA THR A 10 -10.15 -15.93 1.98
C THR A 10 -9.95 -15.40 0.56
N TRP A 11 -8.73 -15.02 0.23
CA TRP A 11 -8.35 -14.65 -1.13
C TRP A 11 -7.78 -15.85 -1.88
N TYR A 12 -8.28 -16.05 -3.10
CA TYR A 12 -7.80 -17.08 -4.01
C TYR A 12 -6.99 -16.39 -5.10
N GLY A 13 -5.68 -16.65 -5.09
CA GLY A 13 -4.79 -16.20 -6.15
C GLY A 13 -5.05 -16.91 -7.48
N ARG A 14 -4.07 -16.88 -8.39
CA ARG A 14 -4.17 -17.61 -9.67
C ARG A 14 -4.35 -19.11 -9.44
N LYS A 15 -4.89 -19.82 -10.44
CA LYS A 15 -5.06 -21.29 -10.41
C LYS A 15 -3.75 -21.96 -9.98
N GLY A 16 -3.80 -22.74 -8.90
CA GLY A 16 -2.64 -23.40 -8.28
C GLY A 16 -2.05 -22.67 -7.05
N SER A 17 -2.50 -21.45 -6.74
CA SER A 17 -2.15 -20.76 -5.49
C SER A 17 -2.89 -21.36 -4.29
N ARG A 18 -2.22 -21.39 -3.13
CA ARG A 18 -2.89 -21.72 -1.86
C ARG A 18 -3.83 -20.58 -1.47
N PRO A 19 -5.00 -20.87 -0.88
CA PRO A 19 -5.87 -19.83 -0.33
C PRO A 19 -5.12 -19.05 0.76
N LEU A 20 -5.33 -17.74 0.81
CA LEU A 20 -4.70 -16.85 1.77
C LEU A 20 -5.77 -16.17 2.62
N THR A 21 -5.62 -16.24 3.93
CA THR A 21 -6.43 -15.43 4.85
C THR A 21 -5.91 -14.01 4.81
N VAL A 22 -6.78 -13.07 4.46
CA VAL A 22 -6.47 -11.64 4.38
C VAL A 22 -7.52 -10.84 5.13
N SER A 23 -7.17 -9.65 5.61
CA SER A 23 -8.13 -8.76 6.25
C SER A 23 -9.04 -8.09 5.21
N SER A 24 -10.24 -7.67 5.63
CA SER A 24 -11.13 -6.89 4.76
C SER A 24 -10.48 -5.58 4.28
N GLU A 25 -9.66 -4.94 5.10
CA GLU A 25 -8.92 -3.72 4.74
C GLU A 25 -7.88 -3.96 3.65
N PHE A 26 -7.23 -5.12 3.62
CA PHE A 26 -6.34 -5.47 2.51
C PHE A 26 -7.12 -5.55 1.19
N LEU A 27 -8.30 -6.18 1.22
CA LEU A 27 -9.14 -6.28 0.03
C LEU A 27 -9.63 -4.92 -0.43
N GLU A 28 -10.00 -4.02 0.49
CA GLU A 28 -10.32 -2.62 0.16
C GLU A 28 -9.12 -1.91 -0.47
N ALA A 29 -7.91 -2.09 0.05
CA ALA A 29 -6.71 -1.45 -0.51
C ALA A 29 -6.37 -1.98 -1.91
N VAL A 30 -6.55 -3.28 -2.14
CA VAL A 30 -6.38 -3.91 -3.45
C VAL A 30 -7.46 -3.46 -4.42
N ASP A 31 -8.72 -3.37 -3.98
CA ASP A 31 -9.82 -2.89 -4.81
C ASP A 31 -9.58 -1.45 -5.24
N PHE A 32 -9.26 -0.54 -4.32
CA PHE A 32 -8.85 0.83 -4.66
C PHE A 32 -7.71 0.87 -5.68
N PHE A 33 -6.69 0.05 -5.49
CA PHE A 33 -5.55 0.01 -6.39
C PHE A 33 -5.97 -0.32 -7.83
N PHE A 34 -6.83 -1.32 -8.01
CA PHE A 34 -7.26 -1.75 -9.34
C PHE A 34 -8.42 -0.92 -9.92
N SER A 35 -9.36 -0.49 -9.09
CA SER A 35 -10.61 0.14 -9.48
C SER A 35 -10.48 1.66 -9.61
N ASP A 36 -9.75 2.31 -8.72
CA ASP A 36 -9.67 3.77 -8.68
C ASP A 36 -8.32 4.27 -9.19
N LEU A 37 -7.23 3.82 -8.57
CA LEU A 37 -5.89 4.33 -8.85
C LEU A 37 -5.45 4.04 -10.29
N LEU A 38 -5.64 2.82 -10.78
CA LEU A 38 -5.24 2.48 -12.16
C LEU A 38 -6.10 3.15 -13.25
N HIS A 39 -7.30 3.60 -12.90
CA HIS A 39 -8.20 4.30 -13.82
C HIS A 39 -8.10 5.83 -13.70
N GLU A 40 -7.39 6.35 -12.71
CA GLU A 40 -7.15 7.77 -12.57
C GLU A 40 -6.31 8.31 -13.75
N LYS A 41 -6.89 9.20 -14.56
CA LYS A 41 -6.23 9.77 -15.76
C LYS A 41 -4.91 10.47 -15.48
N SER A 42 -4.68 10.90 -14.23
CA SER A 42 -3.49 11.64 -13.82
C SER A 42 -2.39 10.77 -13.22
N VAL A 43 -2.62 9.46 -13.03
CA VAL A 43 -1.68 8.59 -12.33
C VAL A 43 -0.46 8.27 -13.20
N THR A 44 0.70 8.36 -12.58
CA THR A 44 1.99 8.06 -13.19
C THR A 44 2.41 6.63 -12.88
N LYS A 45 3.28 6.07 -13.72
CA LYS A 45 3.86 4.74 -13.50
C LYS A 45 4.63 4.64 -12.18
N ALA A 46 5.23 5.74 -11.72
CA ALA A 46 5.93 5.79 -10.44
C ALA A 46 4.94 5.69 -9.26
N GLU A 47 3.81 6.41 -9.31
CA GLU A 47 2.76 6.32 -8.30
C GLU A 47 2.15 4.92 -8.23
N ILE A 48 1.88 4.28 -9.38
CA ILE A 48 1.41 2.88 -9.45
C ILE A 48 2.41 1.92 -8.77
N LYS A 49 3.70 2.06 -9.12
CA LYS A 49 4.76 1.22 -8.53
C LYS A 49 4.86 1.41 -7.02
N LEU A 50 4.82 2.66 -6.56
CA LEU A 50 4.88 3.02 -5.15
C LEU A 50 3.70 2.41 -4.39
N MET A 51 2.47 2.68 -4.83
CA MET A 51 1.26 2.21 -4.14
C MET A 51 1.17 0.68 -4.15
N GLY A 52 1.47 0.04 -5.27
CA GLY A 52 1.50 -1.42 -5.34
C GLY A 52 2.55 -2.03 -4.41
N TYR A 53 3.71 -1.39 -4.26
CA TYR A 53 4.73 -1.81 -3.31
C TYR A 53 4.29 -1.62 -1.85
N LEU A 54 3.72 -0.46 -1.52
CA LEU A 54 3.24 -0.17 -0.17
C LEU A 54 2.12 -1.11 0.26
N ILE A 55 1.12 -1.36 -0.59
CA ILE A 55 0.05 -2.33 -0.29
C ILE A 55 0.64 -3.71 -0.01
N ARG A 56 1.60 -4.18 -0.82
CA ARG A 56 2.28 -5.48 -0.58
C ARG A 56 3.09 -5.52 0.71
N LYS A 57 3.71 -4.40 1.12
CA LYS A 57 4.53 -4.32 2.34
C LYS A 57 3.70 -4.13 3.60
N SER A 58 2.71 -3.25 3.56
CA SER A 58 1.76 -3.01 4.65
C SER A 58 0.95 -4.25 4.95
N PHE A 59 0.61 -5.03 3.93
CA PHE A 59 -0.18 -6.24 4.06
C PHE A 59 0.63 -7.42 3.54
N LYS A 60 1.58 -7.88 4.35
CA LYS A 60 2.25 -9.16 4.07
C LYS A 60 1.18 -10.25 4.01
N LEU A 61 1.20 -11.04 2.94
CA LEU A 61 0.24 -12.13 2.75
C LEU A 61 0.34 -13.14 3.91
N GLY A 62 -0.74 -13.31 4.66
CA GLY A 62 -0.82 -14.27 5.78
C GLY A 62 -0.36 -13.74 7.14
N GLU A 63 0.03 -12.47 7.27
CA GLU A 63 0.30 -11.80 8.55
C GLU A 63 -0.64 -10.59 8.73
N GLU A 64 -0.95 -10.25 9.99
CA GLU A 64 -1.59 -8.97 10.29
C GLU A 64 -0.70 -7.84 9.78
N GLY A 65 -1.23 -7.06 8.84
CA GLY A 65 -0.49 -6.00 8.20
C GLY A 65 -0.32 -4.80 9.12
N GLU A 66 0.92 -4.47 9.49
CA GLU A 66 1.20 -3.16 10.08
C GLU A 66 0.89 -2.09 9.02
N LYS A 67 -0.08 -1.21 9.31
CA LYS A 67 -0.39 -0.02 8.49
C LYS A 67 0.80 0.92 8.35
N LEU A 68 1.83 0.70 9.16
CA LEU A 68 3.04 1.49 9.26
C LEU A 68 4.18 0.72 8.59
N VAL A 69 4.69 1.24 7.48
CA VAL A 69 5.81 0.63 6.77
C VAL A 69 7.04 1.47 6.98
N ARG A 70 8.11 0.83 7.47
CA ARG A 70 9.43 1.43 7.58
C ARG A 70 10.25 1.00 6.37
N ILE A 71 10.65 1.96 5.53
CA ILE A 71 11.26 1.65 4.24
C ILE A 71 12.63 2.32 4.16
N ALA A 72 13.66 1.52 3.98
CA ALA A 72 15.00 2.06 3.76
C ALA A 72 15.06 2.70 2.37
N ALA A 73 15.88 3.76 2.23
CA ALA A 73 16.03 4.47 0.96
C ALA A 73 16.45 3.55 -0.20
N THR A 74 17.14 2.45 0.09
CA THR A 74 17.58 1.43 -0.89
C THR A 74 16.46 0.54 -1.40
N ASP A 75 15.40 0.35 -0.61
CA ASP A 75 14.32 -0.58 -0.94
C ASP A 75 13.39 -0.01 -2.02
N TRP A 76 13.34 1.32 -2.18
CA TRP A 76 12.60 1.98 -3.25
C TRP A 76 13.05 1.56 -4.64
N VAL A 77 14.37 1.50 -4.83
CA VAL A 77 14.94 1.14 -6.12
C VAL A 77 14.87 -0.37 -6.33
N ARG A 78 15.24 -1.14 -5.29
CA ARG A 78 15.35 -2.61 -5.39
C ARG A 78 13.99 -3.31 -5.42
N GLU A 79 13.03 -2.88 -4.60
CA GLU A 79 11.77 -3.60 -4.38
C GLU A 79 10.57 -2.92 -5.04
N ALA A 80 10.52 -1.58 -5.03
CA ALA A 80 9.47 -0.84 -5.74
C ALA A 80 9.81 -0.59 -7.22
N GLY A 81 11.09 -0.77 -7.62
CA GLY A 81 11.54 -0.51 -8.99
C GLY A 81 11.40 0.97 -9.39
N LEU A 82 11.48 1.87 -8.40
CA LEU A 82 11.45 3.32 -8.60
C LEU A 82 12.85 3.85 -8.93
N ASN A 83 12.93 4.89 -9.75
CA ASN A 83 14.20 5.60 -9.93
C ASN A 83 14.48 6.45 -8.67
N LYS A 84 15.72 6.45 -8.20
CA LYS A 84 16.14 7.21 -7.01
C LYS A 84 15.75 8.70 -7.09
N GLY A 85 15.85 9.30 -8.27
CA GLY A 85 15.50 10.71 -8.47
C GLY A 85 13.99 11.01 -8.47
N GLU A 86 13.14 9.98 -8.53
CA GLU A 86 11.69 10.13 -8.59
C GLU A 86 11.00 9.79 -7.26
N VAL A 87 11.70 9.12 -6.33
CA VAL A 87 11.12 8.64 -5.07
C VAL A 87 10.49 9.77 -4.26
N ASP A 88 11.25 10.82 -3.95
CA ASP A 88 10.78 11.91 -3.09
C ASP A 88 9.60 12.66 -3.73
N LYS A 89 9.67 12.91 -5.04
CA LYS A 89 8.58 13.54 -5.80
C LYS A 89 7.32 12.68 -5.82
N THR A 90 7.48 11.37 -5.95
CA THR A 90 6.36 10.42 -5.97
C THR A 90 5.71 10.32 -4.60
N LEU A 91 6.52 10.28 -3.52
CA LEU A 91 6.04 10.28 -2.14
C LEU A 91 5.24 11.55 -1.84
N ALA A 92 5.78 12.73 -2.18
CA ALA A 92 5.10 14.01 -1.97
C ALA A 92 3.74 14.06 -2.70
N LYS A 93 3.69 13.62 -3.96
CA LYS A 93 2.43 13.57 -4.71
C LYS A 93 1.40 12.60 -4.11
N CYS A 94 1.82 11.40 -3.72
CA CYS A 94 0.90 10.45 -3.09
C CYS A 94 0.39 10.95 -1.73
N GLU A 95 1.20 11.73 -1.00
CA GLU A 95 0.79 12.41 0.22
C GLU A 95 -0.19 13.56 -0.05
N GLU A 96 0.06 14.40 -1.07
CA GLU A 96 -0.86 15.45 -1.53
C GLU A 96 -2.21 14.88 -1.97
N LYS A 97 -2.21 13.74 -2.65
CA LYS A 97 -3.42 12.99 -3.02
C LYS A 97 -4.11 12.30 -1.83
N GLY A 98 -3.50 12.35 -0.65
CA GLY A 98 -4.06 11.79 0.58
C GLY A 98 -4.02 10.27 0.65
N TRP A 99 -3.31 9.58 -0.25
CA TRP A 99 -3.22 8.12 -0.27
C TRP A 99 -2.28 7.57 0.81
N ILE A 100 -1.30 8.38 1.20
CA ILE A 100 -0.31 8.05 2.22
C ILE A 100 -0.11 9.21 3.20
N ALA A 101 0.47 8.91 4.35
CA ALA A 101 1.12 9.88 5.22
C ALA A 101 2.60 9.53 5.36
N VAL A 102 3.46 10.53 5.25
CA VAL A 102 4.92 10.39 5.36
C VAL A 102 5.40 11.01 6.67
N ASP A 103 6.05 10.21 7.50
CA ASP A 103 6.82 10.72 8.63
C ASP A 103 8.31 10.74 8.28
N SER A 104 8.75 11.89 7.76
CA SER A 104 10.12 12.18 7.37
C SER A 104 11.06 12.43 8.56
N THR A 105 10.53 12.54 9.78
CA THR A 105 11.35 12.74 11.00
C THR A 105 12.03 11.45 11.45
N THR A 106 11.59 10.31 10.94
CA THR A 106 12.13 8.99 11.25
C THR A 106 13.12 8.49 10.19
N LYS A 107 14.19 7.80 10.63
CA LYS A 107 15.12 7.08 9.75
C LYS A 107 15.20 5.62 10.20
N PRO A 108 14.82 4.63 9.35
CA PRO A 108 14.24 4.77 8.00
C PRO A 108 12.88 5.47 8.00
N VAL A 109 12.50 6.02 6.83
CA VAL A 109 11.25 6.78 6.65
C VAL A 109 10.06 5.87 6.98
N THR A 110 9.15 6.41 7.77
CA THR A 110 7.94 5.72 8.20
C THR A 110 6.76 6.23 7.40
N LEU A 111 5.95 5.30 6.88
CA LEU A 111 4.84 5.60 5.99
C LEU A 111 3.58 4.93 6.48
N ARG A 112 2.43 5.57 6.28
CA ARG A 112 1.12 4.98 6.56
C ARG A 112 0.22 5.08 5.35
N LEU A 113 -0.40 3.95 4.96
CA LEU A 113 -1.48 3.94 3.97
C LEU A 113 -2.73 4.59 4.58
N ARG A 114 -3.36 5.51 3.84
CA ARG A 114 -4.62 6.16 4.24
C ARG A 114 -5.78 5.57 3.44
N MET A 115 -6.50 4.67 4.08
CA MET A 115 -7.72 4.07 3.53
C MET A 115 -8.89 5.08 3.40
N GLU A 116 -8.84 6.22 4.08
CA GLU A 116 -9.87 7.26 4.00
C GLU A 116 -9.71 8.17 2.77
N GLY A 117 -8.46 8.48 2.39
CA GLY A 117 -8.17 9.21 1.15
C GLY A 117 -8.49 8.39 -0.11
N ILE A 118 -8.54 7.07 0.06
CA ILE A 118 -8.98 6.08 -0.92
C ILE A 118 -10.50 6.12 -1.15
N ARG A 119 -11.30 6.63 -0.19
CA ARG A 119 -12.78 6.65 -0.26
C ARG A 119 -13.37 7.95 -0.84
N SER A 120 -12.56 8.97 -1.10
CA SER A 120 -13.04 10.34 -1.37
C SER A 120 -12.83 10.84 -2.82
N THR A 121 -12.46 9.96 -3.74
CA THR A 121 -12.36 10.25 -5.19
C THR A 121 -13.35 9.41 -5.96
#